data_AF-A0A962RKT7-F1
#
_entry.id   AF-A0A962RKT7-F1
#
_cell.length_a   1.000
_cell.length_b   1.000
_cell.length_c   1.000
_cell.angle_alpha   90.00
_cell.angle_beta   90.00
_cell.angle_gamma   90.00
#
_symmetry.space_group_name_H-M   'P 1'
#
loop_
_entity.id
_entity.type
_entity.pdbx_description
1 polymer ?
#
loop_
_entity_poly.entity_id
_entity_poly.type
_entity_poly.pdbx_seq_one_letter_code
_entity_poly.pdbx_strand_id
1 'polypeptide(L)'
;MKKTILAAGLLCLAGPLQAATINLTDGQFSAVSYETFVQGPIGPIIGFSETVDDVTFTIARISGQFRGVGAWGDGSFDSAPFELDFGGGGGSVSSFTLMASRDVTLDTFSGMAQQFNTAPIFDVIGPNVASIGNAFSVSGFLGSDAPGTDPFVNGPLSLQAGAVYTFSVSNAGAATRGYITELGFSVAPVPLPPAALLMLSGLAGLTMLRRRR
;
A
#
# COMPACT_ATOMS: atom_id res chain seq x y z
N MET A 1 -40.52 13.56 45.09
CA MET A 1 -39.33 14.11 44.39
C MET A 1 -38.75 13.01 43.50
N LYS A 2 -38.82 13.13 42.18
CA LYS A 2 -38.30 12.12 41.23
C LYS A 2 -36.82 12.37 40.97
N LYS A 3 -35.96 11.38 41.24
CA LYS A 3 -34.53 11.42 40.90
C LYS A 3 -34.35 10.92 39.48
N THR A 4 -33.99 11.82 38.56
CA THR A 4 -33.59 11.46 37.19
C THR A 4 -32.15 10.99 37.24
N ILE A 5 -31.92 9.70 37.02
CA ILE A 5 -30.58 9.13 36.86
C ILE A 5 -30.17 9.36 35.41
N LEU A 6 -29.21 10.27 35.16
CA LEU A 6 -28.54 10.36 33.88
C LEU A 6 -27.55 9.21 33.77
N ALA A 7 -27.85 8.22 32.94
CA ALA A 7 -26.87 7.23 32.52
C ALA A 7 -25.90 7.90 31.53
N ALA A 8 -24.65 8.11 31.96
CA ALA A 8 -23.59 8.52 31.07
C ALA A 8 -23.18 7.30 30.23
N GLY A 9 -23.72 7.21 29.01
CA GLY A 9 -23.29 6.21 28.03
C GLY A 9 -21.85 6.43 27.64
N LEU A 10 -21.00 5.43 27.88
CA LEU A 10 -19.62 5.39 27.42
C LEU A 10 -19.65 5.26 25.89
N LEU A 11 -19.58 6.40 25.18
CA LEU A 11 -19.38 6.43 23.74
C LEU A 11 -17.93 6.00 23.45
N CYS A 12 -17.74 4.74 23.07
CA CYS A 12 -16.52 4.31 22.41
C CYS A 12 -16.46 5.03 21.05
N LEU A 13 -15.69 6.12 20.98
CA LEU A 13 -15.37 6.79 19.73
C LEU A 13 -14.36 5.90 18.98
N ALA A 14 -14.87 4.99 18.14
CA ALA A 14 -14.05 4.44 17.08
C ALA A 14 -13.70 5.61 16.14
N GLY A 15 -12.40 5.85 15.92
CA GLY A 15 -11.96 6.84 14.94
C GLY A 15 -12.47 6.49 13.53
N PRO A 16 -12.56 7.46 12.61
CA PRO A 16 -12.85 7.14 11.21
C PRO A 16 -11.74 6.24 10.64
N LEU A 17 -12.10 5.34 9.74
CA LEU A 17 -11.13 4.62 8.93
C LEU A 17 -10.33 5.64 8.11
N GLN A 18 -9.01 5.65 8.26
CA GLN A 18 -8.14 6.56 7.52
C GLN A 18 -7.72 5.88 6.22
N ALA A 19 -8.10 6.46 5.08
CA ALA A 19 -7.66 6.06 3.75
C ALA A 19 -6.42 6.87 3.37
N ALA A 20 -5.46 6.19 2.75
CA ALA A 20 -4.14 6.70 2.40
C ALA A 20 -3.66 6.04 1.10
N THR A 21 -2.62 6.60 0.48
CA THR A 21 -2.03 6.08 -0.76
C THR A 21 -0.53 6.00 -0.64
N ILE A 22 0.03 4.86 -1.02
CA ILE A 22 1.47 4.72 -1.31
C ILE A 22 1.67 5.33 -2.70
N ASN A 23 2.43 6.42 -2.82
CA ASN A 23 2.66 7.09 -4.10
C ASN A 23 4.01 6.67 -4.66
N LEU A 24 4.01 5.72 -5.59
CA LEU A 24 5.22 5.14 -6.19
C LEU A 24 5.85 6.05 -7.25
N THR A 25 5.52 7.35 -7.24
CA THR A 25 5.98 8.34 -8.22
C THR A 25 6.64 9.59 -7.63
N ASP A 26 6.57 9.77 -6.32
CA ASP A 26 7.01 11.02 -5.66
C ASP A 26 8.49 11.05 -5.26
N GLY A 27 9.19 9.94 -5.44
CA GLY A 27 10.60 9.78 -5.07
C GLY A 27 10.86 9.78 -3.56
N GLN A 28 9.83 9.68 -2.70
CA GLN A 28 9.97 9.70 -1.24
C GLN A 28 10.30 8.31 -0.68
N PHE A 29 11.40 7.73 -1.15
CA PHE A 29 11.80 6.37 -0.79
C PHE A 29 13.14 6.34 -0.07
N SER A 30 13.23 5.47 0.93
CA SER A 30 14.51 5.07 1.51
C SER A 30 14.94 3.76 0.88
N ALA A 31 16.12 3.74 0.24
CA ALA A 31 16.70 2.52 -0.28
C ALA A 31 16.97 1.54 0.87
N VAL A 32 16.61 0.27 0.69
CA VAL A 32 16.88 -0.78 1.67
C VAL A 32 17.63 -1.91 0.99
N SER A 33 18.82 -2.21 1.52
CA SER A 33 19.56 -3.42 1.17
C SER A 33 19.01 -4.57 2.00
N TYR A 34 18.46 -5.58 1.34
CA TYR A 34 18.02 -6.81 2.01
C TYR A 34 19.01 -7.94 1.75
N GLU A 35 19.78 -8.33 2.79
CA GLU A 35 20.47 -9.62 2.84
C GLU A 35 19.53 -10.77 3.27
N THR A 36 18.37 -10.45 3.85
CA THR A 36 17.54 -11.39 4.63
C THR A 36 16.31 -11.95 3.89
N PHE A 37 15.92 -11.41 2.73
CA PHE A 37 14.83 -11.97 1.93
C PHE A 37 15.37 -13.05 0.97
N VAL A 38 15.58 -14.26 1.51
CA VAL A 38 15.83 -15.51 0.76
C VAL A 38 17.13 -15.57 -0.05
N GLN A 39 17.97 -16.55 0.31
CA GLN A 39 19.12 -16.99 -0.48
C GLN A 39 18.69 -17.47 -1.88
N GLY A 40 18.65 -16.56 -2.86
CA GLY A 40 18.66 -16.86 -4.29
C GLY A 40 20.01 -16.46 -4.90
N PRO A 41 20.45 -17.07 -6.02
CA PRO A 41 21.77 -16.85 -6.61
C PRO A 41 21.97 -15.48 -7.29
N ILE A 42 21.11 -14.50 -7.05
CA ILE A 42 21.01 -13.27 -7.85
C ILE A 42 21.12 -12.03 -6.95
N GLY A 43 22.34 -11.71 -6.52
CA GLY A 43 22.72 -10.39 -5.98
C GLY A 43 21.93 -9.87 -4.76
N PRO A 44 22.28 -8.68 -4.26
CA PRO A 44 21.46 -8.02 -3.24
C PRO A 44 20.09 -7.69 -3.84
N ILE A 45 19.01 -8.12 -3.19
CA ILE A 45 17.68 -7.65 -3.54
C ILE A 45 17.63 -6.16 -3.21
N ILE A 46 17.50 -5.35 -4.26
CA ILE A 46 17.32 -3.90 -4.14
C ILE A 46 15.83 -3.69 -3.88
N GLY A 47 15.53 -3.24 -2.68
CA GLY A 47 14.19 -2.82 -2.28
C GLY A 47 14.20 -1.38 -1.78
N PHE A 48 13.03 -0.91 -1.41
CA PHE A 48 12.84 0.38 -0.79
C PHE A 48 11.77 0.32 0.27
N SER A 49 11.74 1.35 1.10
CA SER A 49 10.67 1.58 2.04
C SER A 49 10.12 2.98 1.92
N GLU A 50 8.81 3.10 2.12
CA GLU A 50 8.08 4.36 2.22
C GLU A 50 7.23 4.33 3.48
N THR A 51 7.13 5.47 4.17
CA THR A 51 6.23 5.60 5.32
C THR A 51 5.09 6.55 4.98
N VAL A 52 3.87 6.02 5.00
CA VAL A 52 2.63 6.77 4.76
C VAL A 52 1.70 6.53 5.94
N ASP A 53 1.22 7.62 6.57
CA ASP A 53 0.26 7.57 7.68
C ASP A 53 0.66 6.59 8.81
N ASP A 54 1.91 6.70 9.28
CA ASP A 54 2.53 5.84 10.30
C ASP A 54 2.58 4.34 9.94
N VAL A 55 2.42 3.99 8.67
CA VAL A 55 2.65 2.64 8.14
C VAL A 55 3.89 2.69 7.26
N THR A 56 4.89 1.89 7.62
CA THR A 56 6.07 1.67 6.77
C THR A 56 5.79 0.48 5.86
N PHE A 57 5.81 0.73 4.57
CA PHE A 57 5.78 -0.28 3.54
C PHE A 57 7.20 -0.60 3.12
N THR A 58 7.50 -1.89 3.02
CA THR A 58 8.75 -2.42 2.50
C THR A 58 8.43 -3.13 1.20
N ILE A 59 9.06 -2.71 0.11
CA ILE A 59 8.88 -3.29 -1.23
C ILE A 59 10.22 -3.84 -1.71
N ALA A 60 10.23 -5.09 -2.16
CA ALA A 60 11.45 -5.75 -2.59
C ALA A 60 11.21 -6.58 -3.85
N ARG A 61 12.17 -6.57 -4.78
CA ARG A 61 12.03 -7.27 -6.06
C ARG A 61 12.17 -8.78 -5.87
N ILE A 62 11.35 -9.55 -6.59
CA ILE A 62 11.56 -11.00 -6.76
C ILE A 62 12.03 -11.29 -8.19
N SER A 63 11.33 -10.76 -9.20
CA SER A 63 11.62 -10.97 -10.63
C SER A 63 11.14 -9.77 -11.47
N GLY A 64 11.48 -9.71 -12.76
CA GLY A 64 11.18 -8.54 -13.61
C GLY A 64 12.27 -7.48 -13.54
N GLN A 65 11.99 -6.19 -13.76
CA GLN A 65 12.90 -5.06 -13.48
C GLN A 65 12.16 -4.10 -12.53
N PHE A 66 12.86 -3.45 -11.60
CA PHE A 66 12.43 -2.17 -11.05
C PHE A 66 13.33 -1.13 -11.69
N ARG A 67 12.79 -0.21 -12.46
CA ARG A 67 13.51 0.98 -12.91
C ARG A 67 12.89 2.17 -12.19
N GLY A 68 13.69 2.88 -11.40
CA GLY A 68 13.30 4.05 -10.60
C GLY A 68 14.06 4.10 -9.27
N VAL A 69 14.09 2.95 -8.58
CA VAL A 69 14.69 2.82 -7.24
C VAL A 69 16.20 2.57 -7.35
N GLY A 70 16.88 3.41 -8.12
CA GLY A 70 18.24 3.18 -8.55
C GLY A 70 18.37 1.97 -9.47
N ALA A 71 19.17 2.10 -10.53
CA ALA A 71 19.87 0.93 -11.01
C ALA A 71 20.72 0.35 -9.84
N TRP A 72 21.37 -0.79 -9.95
CA TRP A 72 22.71 -0.65 -10.50
C TRP A 72 23.32 -2.00 -10.86
N GLY A 73 23.75 -2.04 -12.12
CA GLY A 73 25.04 -2.60 -12.48
C GLY A 73 26.10 -1.53 -12.81
N ASP A 74 25.80 -0.21 -12.83
CA ASP A 74 26.69 0.75 -13.52
C ASP A 74 26.95 2.14 -12.92
N GLY A 75 25.95 2.93 -12.50
CA GLY A 75 26.26 4.36 -12.36
C GLY A 75 25.20 5.29 -11.86
N SER A 76 24.00 5.04 -12.32
CA SER A 76 23.09 6.14 -12.50
C SER A 76 21.74 5.82 -11.92
N PHE A 77 21.28 6.75 -11.09
CA PHE A 77 19.86 6.95 -10.85
C PHE A 77 19.27 7.43 -12.18
N ASP A 78 18.43 6.62 -12.81
CA ASP A 78 17.56 7.11 -13.86
C ASP A 78 16.48 7.93 -13.16
N SER A 79 16.39 9.23 -13.46
CA SER A 79 15.53 10.18 -12.73
C SER A 79 14.05 10.04 -13.09
N ALA A 80 13.59 8.85 -13.44
CA ALA A 80 12.21 8.59 -13.81
C ALA A 80 11.35 8.58 -12.53
N PRO A 81 10.20 9.27 -12.52
CA PRO A 81 9.33 9.39 -11.35
C PRO A 81 8.46 8.14 -11.17
N PHE A 82 8.96 6.94 -11.46
CA PHE A 82 8.17 5.71 -11.37
C PHE A 82 9.05 4.63 -10.78
N GLU A 83 8.68 4.08 -9.63
CA GLU A 83 9.52 3.11 -8.93
C GLU A 83 9.25 1.66 -9.34
N LEU A 84 8.01 1.35 -9.74
CA LEU A 84 7.56 0.01 -10.10
C LEU A 84 7.18 -0.06 -11.57
N ASP A 85 8.15 -0.38 -12.43
CA ASP A 85 7.87 -0.76 -13.81
C ASP A 85 7.65 -2.27 -13.96
N PHE A 86 6.84 -2.63 -14.95
CA PHE A 86 6.62 -4.00 -15.35
C PHE A 86 6.52 -4.09 -16.86
N GLY A 87 6.73 -5.28 -17.39
CA GLY A 87 6.70 -5.49 -18.82
C GLY A 87 7.72 -6.51 -19.28
N GLY A 88 7.97 -6.50 -20.59
CA GLY A 88 8.71 -7.54 -21.29
C GLY A 88 7.86 -8.19 -22.37
N GLY A 89 8.45 -9.17 -23.06
CA GLY A 89 7.77 -9.93 -24.12
C GLY A 89 6.54 -10.69 -23.62
N GLY A 90 5.66 -11.08 -24.55
CA GLY A 90 4.47 -11.85 -24.19
C GLY A 90 4.79 -13.12 -23.41
N GLY A 91 4.00 -13.37 -22.36
CA GLY A 91 4.23 -14.42 -21.38
C GLY A 91 5.17 -14.02 -20.23
N SER A 92 5.65 -12.78 -20.17
CA SER A 92 6.48 -12.31 -19.06
C SER A 92 5.67 -12.14 -17.77
N VAL A 93 6.31 -12.42 -16.65
CA VAL A 93 5.82 -12.10 -15.30
C VAL A 93 6.88 -11.26 -14.60
N SER A 94 6.48 -10.12 -14.05
CA SER A 94 7.29 -9.32 -13.12
C SER A 94 6.71 -9.47 -11.73
N SER A 95 7.54 -9.55 -10.68
CA SER A 95 7.04 -9.75 -9.32
C SER A 95 7.87 -9.09 -8.25
N PHE A 96 7.19 -8.67 -7.19
CA PHE A 96 7.76 -8.06 -6.00
C PHE A 96 7.07 -8.54 -4.74
N THR A 97 7.74 -8.39 -3.60
CA THR A 97 7.14 -8.52 -2.29
C THR A 97 6.75 -7.15 -1.74
N LEU A 98 5.68 -7.12 -0.96
CA LEU A 98 5.32 -6.00 -0.11
C LEU A 98 5.04 -6.51 1.30
N MET A 99 5.52 -5.76 2.29
CA MET A 99 5.30 -5.98 3.71
C MET A 99 4.93 -4.64 4.36
N ALA A 100 3.89 -4.63 5.19
CA ALA A 100 3.47 -3.45 5.95
C ALA A 100 3.88 -3.58 7.41
N SER A 101 4.26 -2.48 8.07
CA SER A 101 4.59 -2.45 9.50
C SER A 101 3.37 -2.57 10.42
N ARG A 102 2.16 -2.46 9.86
CA ARG A 102 0.87 -2.51 10.57
C ARG A 102 -0.15 -3.30 9.75
N ASP A 103 -1.21 -3.75 10.41
CA ASP A 103 -2.35 -4.33 9.71
C ASP A 103 -3.00 -3.25 8.85
N VAL A 104 -3.13 -3.53 7.57
CA VAL A 104 -3.74 -2.62 6.59
C VAL A 104 -4.72 -3.38 5.72
N THR A 105 -5.66 -2.65 5.15
CA THR A 105 -6.53 -3.15 4.09
C THR A 105 -6.11 -2.47 2.80
N LEU A 106 -5.64 -3.21 1.79
CA LEU A 106 -5.43 -2.67 0.45
C LEU A 106 -6.76 -2.61 -0.29
N ASP A 107 -7.14 -1.42 -0.70
CA ASP A 107 -8.45 -1.13 -1.29
C ASP A 107 -8.37 -1.07 -2.82
N THR A 108 -7.32 -0.45 -3.34
CA THR A 108 -7.15 -0.20 -4.78
C THR A 108 -5.69 -0.28 -5.22
N PHE A 109 -5.48 -0.40 -6.52
CA PHE A 109 -4.18 -0.22 -7.17
C PHE A 109 -4.35 0.72 -8.36
N SER A 110 -3.32 1.51 -8.65
CA SER A 110 -3.30 2.40 -9.83
C SER A 110 -2.14 2.05 -10.75
N GLY A 111 -2.38 2.02 -12.06
CA GLY A 111 -1.32 1.80 -13.04
C GLY A 111 -1.60 2.37 -14.42
N MET A 112 -0.56 2.37 -15.26
CA MET A 112 -0.63 2.81 -16.66
C MET A 112 0.33 2.03 -17.57
N ALA A 113 0.14 2.12 -18.88
CA ALA A 113 1.07 1.54 -19.86
C ALA A 113 1.65 2.54 -20.86
N GLN A 114 2.92 2.37 -21.19
CA GLN A 114 3.56 2.97 -22.36
C GLN A 114 3.27 2.10 -23.60
N GLN A 115 2.03 2.17 -24.09
CA GLN A 115 1.53 1.59 -25.34
C GLN A 115 1.60 0.05 -25.48
N PHE A 116 0.64 -0.51 -26.23
CA PHE A 116 0.52 -1.93 -26.62
C PHE A 116 0.41 -2.99 -25.50
N ASN A 117 0.41 -2.60 -24.22
CA ASN A 117 0.17 -3.55 -23.13
C ASN A 117 -1.33 -3.85 -23.05
N THR A 118 -1.76 -4.85 -23.81
CA THR A 118 -3.16 -5.25 -23.87
C THR A 118 -3.44 -6.26 -22.76
N ALA A 119 -4.08 -5.78 -21.70
CA ALA A 119 -4.61 -6.56 -20.57
C ALA A 119 -3.54 -7.27 -19.71
N PRO A 120 -2.61 -6.53 -19.08
CA PRO A 120 -1.84 -7.11 -17.99
C PRO A 120 -2.76 -7.47 -16.83
N ILE A 121 -2.37 -8.51 -16.09
CA ILE A 121 -3.09 -8.98 -14.90
C ILE A 121 -2.19 -8.80 -13.70
N PHE A 122 -2.68 -8.06 -12.72
CA PHE A 122 -2.06 -7.88 -11.41
C PHE A 122 -2.61 -8.92 -10.44
N ASP A 123 -1.75 -9.69 -9.81
CA ASP A 123 -2.12 -10.74 -8.87
C ASP A 123 -1.42 -10.52 -7.54
N VAL A 124 -2.10 -10.88 -6.45
CA VAL A 124 -1.58 -10.78 -5.08
C VAL A 124 -1.76 -12.11 -4.37
N ILE A 125 -0.68 -12.65 -3.83
CA ILE A 125 -0.67 -13.91 -3.10
C ILE A 125 0.12 -13.75 -1.80
N GLY A 126 -0.44 -14.19 -0.68
CA GLY A 126 0.26 -14.27 0.59
C GLY A 126 -0.55 -15.02 1.65
N PRO A 127 -0.17 -14.90 2.93
CA PRO A 127 -0.88 -15.57 4.02
C PRO A 127 -2.36 -15.19 4.04
N ASN A 128 -3.24 -16.18 3.81
CA ASN A 128 -4.70 -16.04 3.77
C ASN A 128 -5.25 -15.00 2.77
N VAL A 129 -4.44 -14.55 1.80
CA VAL A 129 -4.82 -13.58 0.79
C VAL A 129 -4.48 -14.14 -0.58
N ALA A 130 -5.48 -14.20 -1.46
CA ALA A 130 -5.31 -14.48 -2.87
C ALA A 130 -6.29 -13.60 -3.65
N SER A 131 -5.76 -12.68 -4.45
CA SER A 131 -6.52 -11.88 -5.40
C SER A 131 -5.93 -12.10 -6.78
N ILE A 132 -6.67 -12.80 -7.62
CA ILE A 132 -6.21 -13.26 -8.93
C ILE A 132 -7.11 -12.70 -10.01
N GLY A 133 -6.51 -12.25 -11.12
CA GLY A 133 -7.24 -11.72 -12.27
C GLY A 133 -7.53 -10.23 -12.17
N ASN A 134 -6.76 -9.45 -11.40
CA ASN A 134 -6.97 -8.00 -11.33
C ASN A 134 -6.51 -7.34 -12.64
N ALA A 135 -7.45 -7.12 -13.55
CA ALA A 135 -7.19 -6.40 -14.78
C ALA A 135 -7.04 -4.90 -14.47
N PHE A 136 -6.10 -4.25 -15.16
CA PHE A 136 -6.01 -2.80 -15.11
C PHE A 136 -7.08 -2.13 -15.98
N SER A 137 -7.55 -0.97 -15.55
CA SER A 137 -8.51 -0.15 -16.28
C SER A 137 -7.99 0.22 -17.66
N VAL A 138 -8.91 0.17 -18.62
CA VAL A 138 -8.69 0.61 -20.00
C VAL A 138 -8.24 2.07 -20.06
N SER A 139 -8.68 2.92 -19.11
CA SER A 139 -8.31 4.34 -19.06
C SER A 139 -6.81 4.53 -18.90
N GLY A 140 -6.13 3.75 -18.05
CA GLY A 140 -4.67 3.84 -17.87
C GLY A 140 -3.85 3.16 -18.96
N PHE A 141 -4.46 2.30 -19.78
CA PHE A 141 -3.73 1.36 -20.67
C PHE A 141 -3.95 1.57 -22.16
N LEU A 142 -5.04 2.25 -22.58
CA LEU A 142 -5.35 2.48 -24.00
C LEU A 142 -5.25 3.96 -24.45
N GLY A 143 -4.47 4.79 -23.75
CA GLY A 143 -4.06 6.10 -24.27
C GLY A 143 -4.59 7.30 -23.50
N SER A 144 -4.63 7.23 -22.17
CA SER A 144 -4.59 8.45 -21.35
C SER A 144 -3.20 8.58 -20.71
N ASP A 145 -2.69 9.81 -20.61
CA ASP A 145 -1.47 10.12 -19.87
C ASP A 145 -1.70 10.06 -18.33
N ALA A 146 -2.79 9.42 -17.89
CA ALA A 146 -3.20 9.34 -16.49
C ALA A 146 -3.32 7.87 -16.04
N PRO A 147 -2.85 7.52 -14.83
CA PRO A 147 -3.11 6.21 -14.25
C PRO A 147 -4.60 5.91 -14.12
N GLY A 148 -4.98 4.65 -14.37
CA GLY A 148 -6.29 4.12 -13.99
C GLY A 148 -6.20 3.52 -12.59
N THR A 149 -7.22 3.78 -11.75
CA THR A 149 -7.35 3.18 -10.41
C THR A 149 -8.43 2.12 -10.43
N ASP A 150 -8.09 0.93 -9.94
CA ASP A 150 -8.94 -0.24 -9.96
C ASP A 150 -9.03 -0.89 -8.57
N PRO A 151 -10.20 -1.42 -8.17
CA PRO A 151 -10.34 -2.22 -6.98
C PRO A 151 -9.80 -3.64 -7.20
N PHE A 152 -9.45 -4.32 -6.11
CA PHE A 152 -9.11 -5.74 -6.19
C PHE A 152 -10.34 -6.62 -6.45
N VAL A 153 -10.14 -7.68 -7.24
CA VAL A 153 -11.09 -8.76 -7.47
C VAL A 153 -11.36 -9.45 -6.13
N ASN A 154 -12.65 -9.67 -5.85
CA ASN A 154 -13.18 -10.15 -4.58
C ASN A 154 -13.13 -9.14 -3.41
N GLY A 155 -12.81 -7.87 -3.69
CA GLY A 155 -12.82 -6.79 -2.71
C GLY A 155 -11.47 -6.55 -2.05
N PRO A 156 -11.43 -5.66 -1.03
CA PRO A 156 -10.19 -5.24 -0.39
C PRO A 156 -9.41 -6.38 0.29
N LEU A 157 -8.08 -6.25 0.33
CA LEU A 157 -7.16 -7.28 0.83
C LEU A 157 -6.64 -6.91 2.22
N SER A 158 -6.93 -7.72 3.23
CA SER A 158 -6.38 -7.53 4.58
C SER A 158 -4.95 -8.08 4.68
N LEU A 159 -3.99 -7.17 4.76
CA LEU A 159 -2.58 -7.50 4.98
C LEU A 159 -2.25 -7.46 6.48
N GLN A 160 -1.61 -8.52 6.97
CA GLN A 160 -1.15 -8.62 8.34
C GLN A 160 0.23 -7.96 8.49
N ALA A 161 0.42 -7.25 9.61
CA ALA A 161 1.68 -6.61 9.96
C ALA A 161 2.86 -7.62 9.89
N GLY A 162 3.92 -7.26 9.20
CA GLY A 162 5.14 -8.07 9.07
C GLY A 162 5.01 -9.31 8.17
N ALA A 163 3.83 -9.60 7.64
CA ALA A 163 3.65 -10.66 6.66
C ALA A 163 4.11 -10.21 5.26
N VAL A 164 4.61 -11.16 4.49
CA VAL A 164 5.16 -10.92 3.15
C VAL A 164 4.15 -11.37 2.11
N TYR A 165 3.75 -10.45 1.24
CA TYR A 165 2.82 -10.70 0.15
C TYR A 165 3.55 -10.55 -1.17
N THR A 166 3.35 -11.50 -2.08
CA THR A 166 3.88 -11.46 -3.44
C THR A 166 2.86 -10.83 -4.37
N PHE A 167 3.30 -9.80 -5.06
CA PHE A 167 2.58 -9.13 -6.12
C PHE A 167 3.23 -9.51 -7.44
N SER A 168 2.42 -9.87 -8.43
CA SER A 168 2.90 -10.20 -9.77
C SER A 168 2.07 -9.54 -10.84
N VAL A 169 2.73 -9.04 -11.87
CA VAL A 169 2.08 -8.58 -13.10
C VAL A 169 2.44 -9.54 -14.21
N SER A 170 1.43 -10.23 -14.75
CA SER A 170 1.59 -11.04 -15.96
C SER A 170 1.18 -10.23 -17.18
N ASN A 171 1.97 -10.33 -18.25
CA ASN A 171 1.68 -9.71 -19.54
C ASN A 171 1.53 -10.81 -20.61
N ALA A 172 0.31 -10.99 -21.11
CA ALA A 172 0.03 -11.91 -22.21
C ALA A 172 0.21 -11.27 -23.60
N GLY A 173 0.31 -9.93 -23.66
CA GLY A 173 0.40 -9.15 -24.89
C GLY A 173 1.81 -9.01 -25.46
N ALA A 174 1.99 -8.09 -26.42
CA ALA A 174 3.29 -7.83 -27.02
C ALA A 174 4.31 -7.25 -26.02
N ALA A 175 5.57 -7.15 -26.44
CA ALA A 175 6.66 -6.58 -25.64
C ALA A 175 6.38 -5.12 -25.30
N THR A 176 6.02 -4.87 -24.05
CA THR A 176 5.48 -3.57 -23.62
C THR A 176 5.99 -3.17 -22.25
N ARG A 177 5.77 -1.91 -21.89
CA ARG A 177 6.13 -1.35 -20.58
C ARG A 177 4.88 -0.79 -19.91
N GLY A 178 4.73 -1.05 -18.62
CA GLY A 178 3.72 -0.45 -17.76
C GLY A 178 4.29 -0.12 -16.39
N TYR A 179 3.48 0.56 -15.59
CA TYR A 179 3.88 1.09 -14.29
C TYR A 179 2.76 0.87 -13.29
N ILE A 180 3.12 0.47 -12.08
CA ILE A 180 2.26 0.61 -10.91
C ILE A 180 2.65 1.94 -10.28
N THR A 181 1.65 2.80 -10.09
CA THR A 181 1.85 4.19 -9.66
C THR A 181 1.39 4.40 -8.23
N GLU A 182 0.34 3.68 -7.80
CA GLU A 182 -0.19 3.85 -6.45
C GLU A 182 -0.76 2.55 -5.92
N LEU A 183 -0.75 2.42 -4.59
CA LEU A 183 -1.54 1.43 -3.86
C LEU A 183 -2.38 2.18 -2.82
N GLY A 184 -3.71 2.11 -2.97
CA GLY A 184 -4.64 2.68 -2.01
C GLY A 184 -4.86 1.72 -0.85
N PHE A 185 -4.76 2.22 0.37
CA PHE A 185 -4.95 1.42 1.57
C PHE A 185 -5.72 2.18 2.65
N SER A 186 -6.23 1.42 3.60
CA SER A 186 -6.82 1.94 4.81
C SER A 186 -6.28 1.24 6.04
N VAL A 187 -6.18 1.99 7.13
CA VAL A 187 -5.67 1.49 8.41
C VAL A 187 -6.79 1.53 9.43
N ALA A 188 -6.97 0.42 10.16
CA ALA A 188 -7.89 0.42 11.29
C ALA A 188 -7.45 1.49 12.32
N PRO A 189 -8.41 2.25 12.89
CA PRO A 189 -8.09 3.25 13.90
C PRO A 189 -7.35 2.60 15.06
N VAL A 190 -6.25 3.20 15.52
CA VAL A 190 -5.62 2.77 16.77
C VAL A 190 -6.60 3.07 17.90
N PRO A 191 -7.00 2.07 18.72
CA PRO A 191 -7.80 2.35 19.90
C PRO A 191 -7.08 3.38 20.76
N LEU A 192 -7.76 4.47 21.11
CA LEU A 192 -7.19 5.44 22.05
C LEU A 192 -6.78 4.69 23.33
N PRO A 193 -5.58 4.94 23.88
CA PRO A 193 -5.20 4.34 25.13
C PRO A 193 -6.29 4.65 26.18
N PRO A 194 -6.65 3.70 27.06
CA PRO A 194 -7.64 3.95 28.11
C PRO A 194 -7.32 5.21 28.94
N ALA A 195 -6.04 5.52 29.10
CA ALA A 195 -5.57 6.74 29.76
C ALA A 195 -6.01 8.04 29.06
N ALA A 196 -6.07 8.08 27.72
CA ALA A 196 -6.54 9.25 26.98
C ALA A 196 -8.03 9.52 27.24
N LEU A 197 -8.84 8.46 27.36
CA LEU A 197 -10.25 8.57 27.74
C LEU A 197 -10.41 9.08 29.19
N LEU A 198 -9.54 8.64 30.10
CA LEU A 198 -9.52 9.14 31.48
C LEU A 198 -9.12 10.62 31.54
N MET A 199 -8.15 11.06 30.74
CA MET A 199 -7.77 12.47 30.68
C MET A 199 -8.91 13.34 30.12
N LEU A 200 -9.58 12.90 29.05
CA LEU A 200 -10.72 13.60 28.47
C LEU A 200 -11.89 13.73 29.45
N SER A 201 -12.21 12.64 30.16
CA SER A 201 -13.25 12.66 31.20
C SER A 201 -12.85 13.51 32.42
N GLY A 202 -11.58 13.50 32.81
CA GLY A 202 -11.04 14.39 33.85
C GLY A 202 -11.16 15.87 33.47
N LEU A 203 -10.83 16.22 32.22
CA LEU A 203 -10.96 17.58 31.69
C LEU A 203 -12.42 18.04 31.62
N ALA A 204 -13.32 17.15 31.19
CA ALA A 204 -14.75 17.40 31.20
C ALA A 204 -15.28 17.61 32.63
N GLY A 205 -14.81 16.82 33.60
CA GLY A 205 -15.14 17.00 35.02
C GLY A 205 -14.70 18.36 35.55
N LEU A 206 -13.45 18.77 35.24
CA LEU A 206 -12.89 20.05 35.67
C LEU A 206 -13.63 21.26 35.07
N THR A 207 -14.01 21.19 33.79
CA THR A 207 -14.79 22.26 33.14
C THR A 207 -16.20 22.39 33.73
N MET A 208 -16.86 21.28 34.07
CA MET A 208 -18.14 21.30 34.78
C MET A 208 -18.00 21.88 36.20
N LEU A 209 -16.94 21.54 36.93
CA LEU A 209 -16.63 22.10 38.25
C LEU A 209 -16.40 23.62 38.19
N ARG A 210 -15.69 24.11 37.17
CA ARG A 210 -15.43 25.54 36.99
C ARG A 210 -16.71 26.35 36.71
N ARG A 211 -17.71 25.76 36.06
CA ARG A 211 -18.98 26.43 35.75
C ARG A 211 -19.93 26.58 36.96
N ARG A 212 -19.65 25.87 38.06
CA ARG A 212 -20.45 25.90 39.30
C ARG A 212 -19.93 26.90 40.34
N ARG A 213 -18.79 27.54 40.11
CA ARG A 213 -18.27 28.64 40.92
C ARG A 213 -18.52 29.95 40.19
#